data_AF-A0A3N9V097-F1
#
_entry.id   AF-A0A3N9V097-F1
#
_cell.length_a   1.000
_cell.length_b   1.000
_cell.length_c   1.000
_cell.angle_alpha   90.00
_cell.angle_beta   90.00
_cell.angle_gamma   90.00
#
_symmetry.space_group_name_H-M   'P 1'
#
loop_
_entity.id
_entity.type
_entity.pdbx_description
1 polymer ?
#
loop_
_entity_poly.entity_id
_entity_poly.type
_entity_poly.pdbx_seq_one_letter_code
_entity_poly.pdbx_strand_id
1 'polypeptide(L)'
;AIAGKNPVSHVGKIYNVLAQKAAADIAELDGVKEAHVTFVSKIGSPISLPLLRGVKVSGDIEQTPGLDRQVDGILDYWLESTDSLVEDFVKGKLSLY
;
A
#
# COMPACT_ATOMS: atom_id res chain seq x y z
N ALA A 1 -25.07 15.15 -15.59
CA ALA A 1 -24.08 14.65 -14.63
C ALA A 1 -24.27 13.14 -14.48
N ILE A 2 -23.26 12.32 -14.79
CA ILE A 2 -23.36 10.87 -14.56
C ILE A 2 -23.14 10.66 -13.06
N ALA A 3 -24.25 10.45 -12.34
CA ALA A 3 -24.24 10.02 -10.97
C ALA A 3 -23.77 8.55 -10.93
N GLY A 4 -22.49 8.33 -10.64
CA GLY A 4 -21.95 6.98 -10.60
C GLY A 4 -20.46 6.94 -10.31
N LYS A 5 -20.12 6.88 -9.01
CA LYS A 5 -18.81 6.52 -8.44
C LYS A 5 -17.64 7.41 -8.86
N ASN A 6 -17.32 8.35 -7.98
CA ASN A 6 -16.12 9.18 -8.08
C ASN A 6 -14.87 8.25 -8.15
N PRO A 7 -14.05 8.27 -9.22
CA PRO A 7 -12.90 7.35 -9.39
C PRO A 7 -11.87 7.46 -8.27
N VAL A 8 -11.86 8.59 -7.56
CA VAL A 8 -11.07 8.83 -6.33
C VAL A 8 -11.36 7.78 -5.25
N SER A 9 -12.61 7.31 -5.13
CA SER A 9 -12.99 6.31 -4.11
C SER A 9 -12.38 4.93 -4.35
N HIS A 10 -12.08 4.58 -5.61
CA HIS A 10 -11.46 3.31 -5.95
C HIS A 10 -9.98 3.29 -5.61
N VAL A 11 -9.27 4.40 -5.85
CA VAL A 11 -7.84 4.54 -5.51
C VAL A 11 -7.63 4.42 -4.00
N GLY A 12 -8.44 5.12 -3.19
CA GLY A 12 -8.33 5.04 -1.73
C GLY A 12 -8.54 3.62 -1.20
N LYS A 13 -9.50 2.87 -1.76
CA LYS A 13 -9.73 1.46 -1.40
C LYS A 13 -8.57 0.55 -1.78
N ILE A 14 -8.02 0.72 -2.98
CA ILE A 14 -6.84 -0.02 -3.44
C ILE A 14 -5.66 0.25 -2.50
N TYR A 15 -5.41 1.52 -2.17
CA TYR A 15 -4.34 1.90 -1.24
C TYR A 15 -4.54 1.33 0.16
N ASN A 16 -5.76 1.24 0.67
CA ASN A 16 -6.01 0.58 1.95
C ASN A 16 -5.60 -0.90 1.91
N VAL A 17 -5.95 -1.62 0.84
CA VAL A 17 -5.56 -3.02 0.68
C VAL A 17 -4.05 -3.17 0.56
N LEU A 18 -3.42 -2.37 -0.31
CA LEU A 18 -1.97 -2.39 -0.51
C LEU A 18 -1.23 -2.05 0.79
N ALA A 19 -1.70 -1.04 1.52
CA ALA A 19 -1.11 -0.65 2.80
C ALA A 19 -1.23 -1.77 3.84
N GLN A 20 -2.38 -2.45 3.92
CA GLN A 20 -2.57 -3.59 4.82
C GLN A 20 -1.65 -4.75 4.47
N LYS A 21 -1.47 -5.05 3.18
CA LYS A 21 -0.58 -6.10 2.69
C LYS A 21 0.89 -5.77 2.98
N ALA A 22 1.34 -4.58 2.62
CA ALA A 22 2.69 -4.13 2.90
C ALA A 22 2.98 -4.09 4.41
N ALA A 23 2.04 -3.61 5.22
CA ALA A 23 2.20 -3.58 6.68
C ALA A 23 2.31 -4.99 7.28
N ALA A 24 1.55 -5.97 6.76
CA ALA A 24 1.65 -7.36 7.20
C ALA A 24 3.04 -7.94 6.89
N ASP A 25 3.54 -7.75 5.67
CA ASP A 25 4.87 -8.24 5.28
C ASP A 25 6.00 -7.55 6.07
N ILE A 26 5.88 -6.23 6.33
CA ILE A 26 6.85 -5.50 7.16
C ILE A 26 6.84 -6.02 8.60
N ALA A 27 5.67 -6.41 9.12
CA ALA A 27 5.55 -6.96 10.47
C ALA A 27 6.20 -8.35 10.62
N GLU A 28 6.53 -9.04 9.52
CA GLU A 28 7.28 -10.30 9.52
C GLU A 28 8.80 -10.10 9.59
N LEU A 29 9.30 -8.86 9.45
CA LEU A 29 10.73 -8.56 9.59
C LEU A 29 11.19 -8.74 11.05
N ASP A 30 12.43 -9.20 11.21
CA ASP A 30 12.99 -9.48 12.53
C ASP A 30 12.99 -8.24 13.44
N GLY A 31 12.58 -8.44 14.69
CA GLY A 31 12.43 -7.39 15.69
C GLY A 31 11.18 -6.50 15.56
N VAL A 32 10.49 -6.49 14.42
CA VAL A 32 9.27 -5.66 14.23
C VAL A 32 8.11 -6.25 15.02
N LYS A 33 7.43 -5.40 15.81
CA LYS A 33 6.22 -5.77 16.56
C LYS A 33 4.95 -5.18 15.95
N GLU A 34 5.07 -4.01 15.34
CA GLU A 34 3.96 -3.31 14.73
C GLU A 34 4.44 -2.50 13.52
N ALA A 35 3.64 -2.47 12.46
CA ALA A 35 3.89 -1.69 11.26
C ALA A 35 2.62 -0.97 10.80
N HIS A 36 2.76 0.30 10.42
CA HIS A 36 1.72 1.11 9.82
C HIS A 36 2.22 1.66 8.49
N VAL A 37 1.44 1.46 7.44
CA VAL A 37 1.73 1.97 6.10
C VAL A 37 0.64 2.95 5.66
N THR A 38 1.03 4.06 5.08
CA THR A 38 0.13 5.07 4.50
C THR A 38 0.55 5.40 3.09
N PHE A 39 -0.41 5.34 2.16
CA PHE A 39 -0.25 5.84 0.80
C PHE A 39 -1.15 7.03 0.56
N VAL A 40 -0.62 8.07 -0.07
CA VAL A 40 -1.39 9.26 -0.47
C VAL A 40 -1.38 9.37 -1.99
N SER A 41 -2.56 9.40 -2.61
CA SER A 41 -2.66 9.49 -4.08
C SER A 41 -2.43 10.90 -4.57
N LYS A 42 -1.85 11.05 -5.76
CA LYS A 42 -1.83 12.30 -6.52
C LYS A 42 -2.82 12.20 -7.68
N ILE A 43 -3.74 13.17 -7.79
CA ILE A 43 -4.66 13.23 -8.93
C ILE A 43 -3.85 13.33 -10.23
N GLY A 44 -4.16 12.46 -11.19
CA GLY A 44 -3.48 12.40 -12.49
C GLY A 44 -2.19 11.58 -12.52
N SER A 45 -1.78 10.98 -11.39
CA SER A 45 -0.65 10.04 -11.35
C SER A 45 -1.12 8.58 -11.43
N PRO A 46 -0.30 7.67 -12.00
CA PRO A 46 -0.51 6.23 -11.89
C PRO A 46 -0.67 5.80 -10.43
N ILE A 47 -1.46 4.75 -10.17
CA ILE A 47 -1.68 4.24 -8.80
C ILE A 47 -0.38 3.73 -8.18
N SER A 48 0.51 3.16 -8.99
CA SER A 48 1.86 2.73 -8.57
C SER A 48 2.78 3.89 -8.17
N LEU A 49 2.42 5.14 -8.46
CA LEU A 49 3.21 6.35 -8.14
C LEU A 49 2.45 7.27 -7.16
N PRO A 50 2.36 6.88 -5.87
CA PRO A 50 1.74 7.72 -4.85
C PRO A 50 2.51 9.02 -4.65
N LEU A 51 1.82 10.06 -4.18
CA LEU A 51 2.42 11.30 -3.72
C LEU A 51 3.34 11.07 -2.52
N LEU A 52 2.93 10.17 -1.62
CA LEU A 52 3.64 9.86 -0.39
C LEU A 52 3.49 8.38 -0.04
N ARG A 53 4.59 7.80 0.44
CA ARG A 53 4.66 6.48 1.07
C ARG A 53 5.21 6.70 2.48
N GLY A 54 4.36 6.51 3.49
CA GLY A 54 4.72 6.69 4.88
C GLY A 54 4.73 5.35 5.60
N VAL A 55 5.81 5.05 6.31
CA VAL A 55 5.93 3.84 7.12
C VAL A 55 6.28 4.23 8.55
N LYS A 56 5.60 3.62 9.51
CA LYS A 56 5.98 3.66 10.92
C LYS A 56 6.12 2.23 11.41
N VAL A 57 7.26 1.92 11.99
CA VAL A 57 7.56 0.62 12.58
C VAL A 57 7.89 0.80 14.05
N SER A 58 7.44 -0.14 14.89
CA SER A 58 7.81 -0.21 16.29
C SER A 58 8.21 -1.64 16.65
N GLY A 59 9.14 -1.80 17.59
CA GLY A 59 9.70 -3.10 17.91
C GLY A 59 11.07 -3.00 18.58
N ASP A 60 11.72 -4.15 18.73
CA ASP A 60 13.12 -4.24 19.11
C ASP A 60 13.97 -4.16 17.83
N ILE A 61 13.95 -2.98 17.20
CA ILE A 61 14.56 -2.72 15.90
C ILE A 61 15.46 -1.50 15.97
N GLU A 62 16.58 -1.58 15.25
CA GLU A 62 17.41 -0.43 14.96
C GLU A 62 17.07 0.11 13.57
N GLN A 63 16.90 1.42 13.47
CA GLN A 63 16.73 2.09 12.20
C GLN A 63 18.07 2.07 11.45
N THR A 64 18.18 1.19 10.46
CA THR A 64 19.38 1.02 9.65
C THR A 64 19.06 1.21 8.16
N PRO A 65 20.04 1.61 7.33
CA PRO A 65 19.87 1.64 5.88
C PRO A 65 19.56 0.26 5.27
N GLY A 66 19.80 -0.83 6.00
CA GLY A 66 19.40 -2.18 5.61
C GLY A 66 17.91 -2.42 5.80
N LEU A 67 17.35 -1.95 6.93
CA LEU A 67 15.91 -2.01 7.20
C LEU A 67 15.14 -1.13 6.22
N ASP A 68 15.59 0.10 5.98
CA ASP A 68 14.94 1.03 5.04
C ASP A 68 14.81 0.41 3.64
N ARG A 69 15.88 -0.24 3.15
CA ARG A 69 15.87 -0.91 1.84
C ARG A 69 14.91 -2.11 1.80
N GLN A 70 14.79 -2.86 2.89
CA GLN A 70 13.83 -3.98 2.96
C GLN A 70 12.39 -3.46 2.93
N VAL A 71 12.11 -2.42 3.72
CA VAL A 71 10.81 -1.76 3.74
C VAL A 71 10.47 -1.18 2.36
N ASP A 72 11.39 -0.45 1.74
CA ASP A 72 11.18 0.12 0.40
C ASP A 72 10.90 -0.98 -0.64
N GLY A 73 11.65 -2.09 -0.60
CA GLY A 73 11.41 -3.23 -1.49
C GLY A 73 10.02 -3.85 -1.34
N ILE A 74 9.51 -3.96 -0.11
CA ILE A 74 8.14 -4.44 0.14
C ILE A 74 7.12 -3.45 -0.43
N LEU A 75 7.30 -2.14 -0.20
CA LEU A 75 6.39 -1.12 -0.72
C LEU A 75 6.36 -1.13 -2.25
N ASP A 76 7.52 -1.21 -2.90
CA ASP A 76 7.66 -1.23 -4.35
C ASP A 76 6.96 -2.47 -4.94
N TYR A 77 7.20 -3.65 -4.37
CA TYR A 77 6.53 -4.89 -4.80
C TYR A 77 5.01 -4.76 -4.81
N TRP A 78 4.41 -4.24 -3.73
CA TRP A 78 2.96 -4.09 -3.63
C TRP A 78 2.43 -3.00 -4.58
N LEU A 79 3.14 -1.89 -4.72
CA LEU A 79 2.75 -0.82 -5.65
C LEU A 79 2.85 -1.25 -7.11
N GLU A 80 3.84 -2.07 -7.48
CA GLU A 80 3.99 -2.64 -8.83
C GLU A 80 2.95 -3.75 -9.11
N SER A 81 2.57 -4.51 -8.07
CA SER A 81 1.53 -5.55 -8.18
C SER A 81 0.12 -5.00 -8.39
N THR A 82 -0.05 -3.68 -8.31
CA THR A 82 -1.35 -2.99 -8.38
C THR A 82 -2.15 -3.31 -9.63
N ASP A 83 -1.53 -3.50 -10.79
CA ASP A 83 -2.25 -3.73 -12.05
C ASP A 83 -3.11 -4.99 -11.99
N SER A 84 -2.59 -6.05 -11.36
CA SER A 84 -3.32 -7.30 -11.13
C SER A 84 -4.47 -7.13 -10.13
N LEU A 85 -4.27 -6.32 -9.09
CA LEU A 85 -5.27 -6.05 -8.04
C LEU A 85 -6.39 -5.12 -8.52
N VAL A 86 -6.08 -4.15 -9.38
CA VAL A 86 -7.07 -3.31 -10.06
C VAL A 86 -7.95 -4.18 -10.95
N GLU A 87 -7.35 -5.13 -11.67
CA GLU A 87 -8.10 -6.05 -12.52
C GLU A 87 -9.04 -6.95 -11.69
N ASP A 88 -8.57 -7.51 -10.57
CA ASP A 88 -9.41 -8.29 -9.65
C ASP A 88 -10.50 -7.46 -8.95
N PHE A 89 -10.21 -6.19 -8.65
CA PHE A 89 -11.18 -5.25 -8.09
C PHE A 89 -12.27 -4.87 -9.11
N VAL A 90 -11.90 -4.56 -10.35
CA VAL A 90 -12.84 -4.29 -11.46
C VAL A 90 -13.71 -5.53 -11.74
N LYS A 91 -13.14 -6.73 -11.61
CA LYS A 91 -13.86 -8.01 -11.74
C LYS A 91 -14.71 -8.37 -10.51
N GLY A 92 -14.73 -7.54 -9.46
CA GLY A 92 -15.51 -7.75 -8.24
C GLY A 92 -15.03 -8.92 -7.36
N LYS A 93 -13.79 -9.38 -7.54
CA LYS A 93 -13.20 -10.50 -6.80
C LYS A 93 -12.57 -10.10 -5.48
N LEU A 94 -12.28 -8.81 -5.30
CA LEU A 94 -11.86 -8.24 -4.02
C LEU A 94 -13.09 -7.92 -3.17
N SER A 95 -13.37 -8.79 -2.19
CA SER A 95 -14.36 -8.51 -1.16
C SER A 95 -13.74 -7.51 -0.17
N LEU A 96 -14.13 -6.25 -0.28
CA LEU A 96 -13.72 -5.19 0.64
C LEU A 96 -14.85 -5.00 1.64
N TYR A 97 -14.56 -5.31 2.90
CA TYR A 97 -15.48 -5.13 4.04
C TYR A 97 -15.65 -3.65 4.38
#